data_AF-A0A535RAV1-F1
#
_entry.id   AF-A0A535RAV1-F1
#
_cell.length_a   1.000
_cell.length_b   1.000
_cell.length_c   1.000
_cell.angle_alpha   90.00
_cell.angle_beta   90.00
_cell.angle_gamma   90.00
#
_symmetry.space_group_name_H-M   'P 1'
#
loop_
_entity.id
_entity.type
_entity.pdbx_description
1 polymer ?
#
loop_
_entity_poly.entity_id
_entity_poly.type
_entity_poly.pdbx_seq_one_letter_code
_entity_poly.pdbx_strand_id
1 'polypeptide(L)'
;MDEGVINHAPTEHHHMDGILNIHKPTGMTSHDVVARVRKLLKQKRVGHAGTLDPAASGVLPICVGQATRVAEYLSESGKAYQATIAFGTVTDTYDSEGAVIRTTSTDDLTLSHIQSLLPTFLGDQLQVPPRYSAIKLQGQPAYKRTRAGEAITMEARSVTIYRLEIIDWQTPMLTLAIECSKGTYIRSLAYDLGEQSG
;
A
#
# COMPACT_ATOMS: atom_id res chain seq x y z
N MET A 1 2.30 -65.18 -16.51
CA MET A 1 1.19 -64.20 -16.47
C MET A 1 1.79 -62.96 -15.84
N ASP A 2 2.17 -62.02 -16.70
CA ASP A 2 2.88 -60.78 -16.36
C ASP A 2 1.86 -59.78 -15.81
N GLU A 3 1.99 -59.41 -14.54
CA GLU A 3 1.21 -58.30 -13.96
C GLU A 3 1.83 -56.99 -14.43
N GLY A 4 1.21 -56.40 -15.45
CA GLY A 4 1.60 -55.11 -16.01
C GLY A 4 1.52 -54.00 -14.96
N VAL A 5 2.69 -53.55 -14.52
CA VAL A 5 2.88 -52.35 -13.70
C VAL A 5 2.43 -51.14 -14.53
N ILE A 6 1.28 -50.57 -14.20
CA ILE A 6 0.80 -49.31 -14.77
C ILE A 6 1.67 -48.18 -14.19
N ASN A 7 2.76 -47.86 -14.89
CA ASN A 7 3.55 -46.67 -14.62
C ASN A 7 2.66 -45.43 -14.82
N HIS A 8 2.21 -44.81 -13.73
CA HIS A 8 1.70 -43.45 -13.78
C HIS A 8 2.87 -42.55 -14.20
N ALA A 9 2.79 -41.99 -15.41
CA ALA A 9 3.70 -40.95 -15.85
C ALA A 9 3.74 -39.84 -14.78
N PRO A 10 4.92 -39.29 -14.44
CA PRO A 10 5.00 -38.17 -13.51
C PRO A 10 4.11 -37.05 -14.05
N THR A 11 3.12 -36.61 -13.26
CA THR A 11 2.29 -35.46 -13.57
C THR A 11 3.20 -34.30 -13.96
N GLU A 12 3.16 -33.87 -15.22
CA GLU A 12 3.92 -32.70 -15.67
C GLU A 12 3.55 -31.53 -14.77
N HIS A 13 4.50 -31.09 -13.95
CA HIS A 13 4.37 -29.84 -13.23
C HIS A 13 4.42 -28.71 -14.26
N HIS A 14 3.25 -28.37 -14.82
CA HIS A 14 3.10 -27.21 -15.68
C HIS A 14 3.53 -25.97 -14.89
N HIS A 15 4.66 -25.41 -15.30
CA HIS A 15 5.14 -24.14 -14.78
C HIS A 15 4.16 -23.06 -15.26
N MET A 16 3.41 -22.48 -14.33
CA MET A 16 2.56 -21.33 -14.60
C MET A 16 3.43 -20.08 -14.81
N ASP A 17 3.16 -19.36 -15.89
CA ASP A 17 3.66 -18.01 -16.14
C ASP A 17 2.44 -17.10 -16.28
N GLY A 18 2.36 -16.03 -15.49
CA GLY A 18 1.21 -15.13 -15.57
C GLY A 18 1.09 -14.12 -14.44
N ILE A 19 0.06 -13.28 -14.52
CA ILE A 19 -0.28 -12.28 -13.51
C ILE A 19 -1.62 -12.66 -12.90
N LEU A 20 -1.65 -12.85 -11.59
CA LEU A 20 -2.86 -13.10 -10.81
C LEU A 20 -3.33 -11.79 -10.19
N ASN A 21 -4.56 -11.39 -10.47
CA ASN A 21 -5.19 -10.26 -9.78
C ASN A 21 -5.81 -10.77 -8.47
N ILE A 22 -5.10 -10.58 -7.34
CA ILE A 22 -5.55 -11.07 -6.04
C ILE A 22 -6.15 -9.91 -5.24
N HIS A 23 -7.33 -10.13 -4.66
CA HIS A 23 -7.85 -9.27 -3.60
C HIS A 23 -7.16 -9.61 -2.27
N LYS A 24 -6.21 -8.79 -1.82
CA LYS A 24 -5.55 -8.93 -0.53
C LYS A 24 -6.54 -8.54 0.59
N PRO A 25 -6.88 -9.42 1.54
CA PRO A 25 -7.62 -9.02 2.73
C PRO A 25 -6.75 -8.18 3.69
N THR A 26 -7.40 -7.51 4.63
CA THR A 26 -6.73 -6.83 5.75
C THR A 26 -6.01 -7.83 6.66
N GLY A 27 -5.04 -7.36 7.43
CA GLY A 27 -4.28 -8.17 8.40
C GLY A 27 -3.18 -9.06 7.80
N MET A 28 -3.05 -9.12 6.46
CA MET A 28 -1.94 -9.81 5.80
C MET A 28 -1.00 -8.81 5.15
N THR A 29 0.31 -9.07 5.22
CA THR A 29 1.28 -8.35 4.41
C THR A 29 1.17 -8.78 2.94
N SER A 30 1.65 -7.93 2.03
CA SER A 30 1.78 -8.32 0.61
C SER A 30 2.72 -9.53 0.41
N HIS A 31 3.69 -9.71 1.31
CA HIS A 31 4.61 -10.85 1.29
C HIS A 31 3.94 -12.16 1.73
N ASP A 32 2.96 -12.10 2.65
CA ASP A 32 2.19 -13.28 3.05
C ASP A 32 1.38 -13.83 1.88
N VAL A 33 0.80 -12.95 1.05
CA VAL A 33 0.12 -13.34 -0.19
C VAL A 33 1.09 -14.04 -1.14
N VAL A 34 2.27 -13.45 -1.37
CA VAL A 34 3.32 -14.06 -2.21
C VAL A 34 3.71 -15.44 -1.69
N ALA A 35 3.90 -15.61 -0.37
CA ALA A 35 4.24 -16.88 0.24
C ALA A 35 3.14 -17.93 0.06
N ARG A 36 1.87 -17.54 0.19
CA ARG A 36 0.72 -18.42 -0.03
C ARG A 36 0.61 -18.86 -1.49
N VAL A 37 0.76 -17.94 -2.44
CA VAL A 37 0.75 -18.26 -3.88
C VAL A 37 1.90 -19.20 -4.25
N ARG A 38 3.11 -18.91 -3.76
CA ARG A 38 4.30 -19.77 -3.92
C ARG A 38 4.04 -21.20 -3.43
N LYS A 39 3.40 -21.36 -2.27
CA LYS A 39 3.04 -22.66 -1.70
C LYS A 39 2.00 -23.39 -2.55
N LEU A 40 0.95 -22.70 -2.98
CA LEU A 40 -0.15 -23.27 -3.77
C LEU A 40 0.31 -23.72 -5.16
N LEU A 41 1.10 -22.90 -5.84
CA LEU A 41 1.59 -23.19 -7.20
C LEU A 41 2.85 -24.06 -7.21
N LYS A 42 3.47 -24.31 -6.05
CA LYS A 42 4.76 -25.00 -5.92
C LYS A 42 5.88 -24.37 -6.77
N GLN A 43 5.85 -23.05 -6.95
CA GLN A 43 6.80 -22.31 -7.78
C GLN A 43 7.56 -21.25 -6.99
N LYS A 44 8.89 -21.23 -7.11
CA LYS A 44 9.76 -20.30 -6.37
C LYS A 44 9.63 -18.85 -6.85
N ARG A 45 9.52 -18.65 -8.18
CA ARG A 45 9.54 -17.33 -8.82
C ARG A 45 8.16 -16.68 -8.77
N VAL A 46 7.90 -15.97 -7.67
CA VAL A 46 6.65 -15.24 -7.41
C VAL A 46 7.00 -13.91 -6.74
N GLY A 47 6.36 -12.82 -7.19
CA GLY A 47 6.48 -11.48 -6.60
C GLY A 47 5.21 -10.64 -6.82
N HIS A 48 5.10 -9.49 -6.18
CA HIS A 48 3.96 -8.57 -6.36
C HIS A 48 4.37 -7.30 -7.12
N ALA A 49 3.41 -6.65 -7.80
CA ALA A 49 3.64 -5.40 -8.54
C ALA A 49 3.14 -4.14 -7.80
N GLY A 50 3.17 -4.18 -6.47
CA GLY A 50 2.88 -3.03 -5.62
C GLY A 50 2.62 -3.49 -4.19
N THR A 51 3.27 -2.87 -3.22
CA THR A 51 3.01 -3.19 -1.81
C THR A 51 1.71 -2.52 -1.37
N LEU A 52 0.82 -3.29 -0.75
CA LEU A 52 -0.25 -2.81 0.11
C LEU A 52 0.14 -3.01 1.58
N ASP A 53 -0.14 -2.00 2.40
CA ASP A 53 0.04 -2.06 3.85
C ASP A 53 -0.85 -3.17 4.47
N PRO A 54 -0.50 -3.71 5.66
CA PRO A 54 -1.27 -4.79 6.28
C PRO A 54 -2.75 -4.44 6.52
N ALA A 55 -3.01 -3.24 7.04
CA ALA A 55 -4.36 -2.71 7.25
C ALA A 55 -5.16 -2.45 5.96
N ALA A 56 -4.51 -2.32 4.80
CA ALA A 56 -5.21 -2.08 3.54
C ALA A 56 -5.76 -3.38 2.94
N SER A 57 -6.94 -3.34 2.33
CA SER A 57 -7.42 -4.39 1.43
C SER A 57 -7.46 -3.90 -0.01
N GLY A 58 -7.47 -4.82 -0.98
CA GLY A 58 -7.69 -4.45 -2.38
C GLY A 58 -6.83 -5.22 -3.37
N VAL A 59 -6.69 -4.65 -4.55
CA VAL A 59 -6.02 -5.26 -5.70
C VAL A 59 -4.51 -5.38 -5.46
N LEU A 60 -4.00 -6.61 -5.51
CA LEU A 60 -2.59 -6.96 -5.43
C LEU A 60 -2.21 -7.84 -6.62
N PRO A 61 -1.63 -7.28 -7.69
CA PRO A 61 -1.15 -8.07 -8.81
C PRO A 61 0.04 -8.93 -8.39
N ILE A 62 -0.08 -10.25 -8.55
CA ILE A 62 0.96 -11.24 -8.25
C ILE A 62 1.50 -11.80 -9.56
N CYS A 63 2.77 -11.55 -9.82
CA CYS A 63 3.48 -12.06 -10.98
C CYS A 63 4.11 -13.41 -10.66
N VAL A 64 3.89 -14.40 -11.52
CA VAL A 64 4.37 -15.77 -11.38
C VAL A 64 5.25 -16.12 -12.58
N GLY A 65 6.38 -16.79 -12.31
CA GLY A 65 7.28 -17.27 -13.35
C GLY A 65 7.87 -16.13 -14.18
N GLN A 66 7.85 -16.22 -15.50
CA GLN A 66 8.39 -15.20 -16.40
C GLN A 66 7.67 -13.85 -16.28
N ALA A 67 6.42 -13.83 -15.82
CA ALA A 67 5.69 -12.58 -15.61
C ALA A 67 6.34 -11.68 -14.54
N THR A 68 7.21 -12.20 -13.66
CA THR A 68 7.92 -11.32 -12.71
C THR A 68 8.83 -10.29 -13.40
N ARG A 69 9.15 -10.49 -14.69
CA ARG A 69 9.93 -9.53 -15.49
C ARG A 69 9.15 -8.26 -15.82
N VAL A 70 7.81 -8.32 -15.80
CA VAL A 70 6.97 -7.17 -16.15
C VAL A 70 6.35 -6.49 -14.92
N ALA A 71 6.71 -6.92 -13.71
CA ALA A 71 6.19 -6.37 -12.46
C ALA A 71 6.50 -4.86 -12.29
N GLU A 72 7.62 -4.40 -12.83
CA GLU A 72 8.01 -2.99 -12.79
C GLU A 72 7.01 -2.13 -13.56
N TYR A 73 6.70 -2.45 -14.82
CA TYR A 73 5.73 -1.72 -15.64
C TYR A 73 4.34 -1.63 -14.99
N LEU A 74 3.88 -2.71 -14.37
CA LEU A 74 2.62 -2.69 -13.60
C LEU A 74 2.69 -1.72 -12.41
N SER A 75 3.84 -1.66 -11.74
CA SER A 75 4.08 -0.76 -10.61
C SER A 75 4.19 0.70 -11.01
N GLU A 76 4.41 1.00 -12.30
CA GLU A 76 4.50 2.37 -12.83
C GLU A 76 3.15 3.02 -13.10
N SER A 77 2.09 2.22 -13.20
CA SER A 77 0.75 2.73 -13.43
C SER A 77 0.22 3.57 -12.27
N GLY A 78 -0.70 4.48 -12.58
CA GLY A 78 -1.47 5.20 -11.58
C GLY A 78 -2.32 4.24 -10.74
N LYS A 79 -2.67 4.67 -9.53
CA LYS A 79 -3.39 3.86 -8.54
C LYS A 79 -4.63 4.59 -8.08
N ALA A 80 -5.67 3.83 -7.79
CA ALA A 80 -6.90 4.32 -7.20
C ALA A 80 -7.08 3.73 -5.79
N TYR A 81 -7.50 4.56 -4.86
CA TYR A 81 -7.72 4.20 -3.47
C TYR A 81 -9.04 4.77 -2.97
N GLN A 82 -9.66 4.04 -2.05
CA GLN A 82 -10.65 4.60 -1.14
C GLN A 82 -10.04 4.54 0.27
N ALA A 83 -9.98 5.66 0.97
CA ALA A 83 -9.35 5.74 2.28
C ALA A 83 -10.20 6.56 3.24
N THR A 84 -10.27 6.11 4.49
CA THR A 84 -10.91 6.86 5.59
C THR A 84 -9.82 7.45 6.48
N ILE A 85 -9.89 8.75 6.70
CA ILE A 85 -8.99 9.53 7.53
C ILE A 85 -9.75 9.89 8.81
N ALA A 86 -9.17 9.58 9.97
CA ALA A 86 -9.68 10.05 11.25
C ALA A 86 -8.84 11.25 11.71
N PHE A 87 -9.48 12.41 11.86
CA PHE A 87 -8.82 13.62 12.36
C PHE A 87 -8.71 13.62 13.89
N GLY A 88 -7.83 14.46 14.43
CA GLY A 88 -7.63 14.62 15.88
C GLY A 88 -6.71 13.58 16.53
N THR A 89 -6.20 12.60 15.79
CA THR A 89 -5.22 11.62 16.30
C THR A 89 -4.10 11.44 15.29
N VAL A 90 -2.86 11.51 15.76
CA VAL A 90 -1.65 11.22 14.99
C VAL A 90 -0.97 10.00 15.60
N THR A 91 -0.63 9.03 14.76
CA THR A 91 0.18 7.86 15.12
C THR A 91 1.57 7.93 14.50
N ASP A 92 2.52 7.17 15.03
CA ASP A 92 3.90 7.12 14.52
C ASP A 92 4.03 6.48 13.12
N THR A 93 3.03 5.69 12.70
CA THR A 93 2.95 5.02 11.38
C THR A 93 2.08 5.77 10.37
N TYR A 94 1.37 6.81 10.80
CA TYR A 94 0.33 7.52 10.04
C TYR A 94 -0.84 6.62 9.58
N ASP A 95 -1.09 5.54 10.32
CA ASP A 95 -2.26 4.69 10.17
C ASP A 95 -2.78 4.21 11.53
N SER A 96 -3.90 3.47 11.51
CA SER A 96 -4.57 2.97 12.72
C SER A 96 -3.79 1.86 13.46
N GLU A 97 -2.70 1.35 12.91
CA GLU A 97 -1.90 0.28 13.55
C GLU A 97 -0.75 0.85 14.41
N GLY A 98 -0.47 2.15 14.30
CA GLY A 98 0.61 2.82 15.03
C GLY A 98 0.27 3.20 16.46
N ALA A 99 1.30 3.58 17.22
CA ALA A 99 1.14 4.15 18.55
C ALA A 99 0.74 5.61 18.44
N VAL A 100 -0.25 6.05 19.24
CA VAL A 100 -0.65 7.46 19.30
C VAL A 100 0.50 8.31 19.83
N ILE A 101 0.88 9.33 19.08
CA ILE A 101 1.93 10.29 19.45
C ILE A 101 1.41 11.68 19.74
N ARG A 102 0.23 12.03 19.20
CA ARG A 102 -0.44 13.33 19.46
C ARG A 102 -1.95 13.19 19.28
N THR A 103 -2.69 13.95 20.07
CA THR A 103 -4.13 14.15 19.90
C THR A 103 -4.45 15.65 19.89
N THR A 104 -5.50 16.03 19.17
CA THR A 104 -5.98 17.42 19.02
C THR A 104 -7.51 17.38 19.02
N SER A 105 -8.16 18.44 19.53
CA SER A 105 -9.63 18.55 19.43
C SER A 105 -10.06 18.68 17.96
N THR A 106 -11.24 18.13 17.65
CA THR A 106 -11.87 18.25 16.32
C THR A 106 -13.19 19.01 16.37
N ASP A 107 -13.46 19.71 17.48
CA ASP A 107 -14.75 20.37 17.72
C ASP A 107 -15.06 21.44 16.66
N ASP A 108 -14.03 22.14 16.18
CA ASP A 108 -14.15 23.19 15.16
C ASP A 108 -13.97 22.66 13.72
N LEU A 109 -13.77 21.34 13.56
CA LEU A 109 -13.51 20.74 12.25
C LEU A 109 -14.81 20.64 11.44
N THR A 110 -14.87 21.39 10.35
CA THR A 110 -16.04 21.42 9.46
C THR A 110 -15.73 20.84 8.09
N LEU A 111 -16.74 20.24 7.47
CA LEU A 111 -16.64 19.75 6.10
C LEU A 111 -16.25 20.87 5.11
N SER A 112 -16.81 22.08 5.28
CA SER A 112 -16.49 23.23 4.44
C SER A 112 -15.02 23.62 4.53
N HIS A 113 -14.42 23.53 5.71
CA HIS A 113 -13.00 23.81 5.89
C HIS A 113 -12.15 22.76 5.15
N ILE A 114 -12.42 21.47 5.35
CA ILE A 114 -11.74 20.38 4.64
C ILE A 114 -11.87 20.53 3.12
N GLN A 115 -13.09 20.80 2.62
CA GLN A 115 -13.36 21.02 1.20
C GLN A 115 -12.52 22.16 0.61
N SER A 116 -12.28 23.22 1.39
CA SER A 116 -11.43 24.35 0.96
C SER A 116 -9.94 23.97 0.86
N LEU A 117 -9.49 22.94 1.57
CA LEU A 117 -8.10 22.46 1.57
C LEU A 117 -7.82 21.46 0.45
N LEU A 118 -8.75 20.57 0.10
CA LEU A 118 -8.50 19.51 -0.89
C LEU A 118 -7.88 19.98 -2.22
N PRO A 119 -8.24 21.15 -2.81
CA PRO A 119 -7.61 21.62 -4.05
C PRO A 119 -6.10 21.84 -3.95
N THR A 120 -5.55 22.13 -2.76
CA THR A 120 -4.11 22.37 -2.59
C THR A 120 -3.27 21.11 -2.74
N PHE A 121 -3.90 19.93 -2.62
CA PHE A 121 -3.28 18.62 -2.76
C PHE A 121 -3.34 18.07 -4.19
N LEU A 122 -4.17 18.64 -5.06
CA LEU A 122 -4.27 18.19 -6.46
C LEU A 122 -3.01 18.57 -7.26
N GLY A 123 -2.74 17.80 -8.32
CA GLY A 123 -1.59 18.03 -9.20
C GLY A 123 -0.28 17.54 -8.61
N ASP A 124 0.83 18.13 -9.08
CA ASP A 124 2.17 17.75 -8.68
C ASP A 124 2.52 18.25 -7.29
N GLN A 125 3.00 17.35 -6.43
CA GLN A 125 3.28 17.57 -5.03
C GLN A 125 4.63 17.00 -4.64
N LEU A 126 5.24 17.57 -3.61
CA LEU A 126 6.35 16.95 -2.90
C LEU A 126 5.82 16.31 -1.61
N GLN A 127 5.89 14.99 -1.54
CA GLN A 127 5.41 14.24 -0.39
C GLN A 127 6.58 13.62 0.37
N VAL A 128 6.61 13.79 1.69
CA VAL A 128 7.53 13.05 2.55
C VAL A 128 6.91 11.69 2.89
N PRO A 129 7.50 10.57 2.47
CA PRO A 129 6.98 9.25 2.79
C PRO A 129 7.04 8.96 4.30
N PRO A 130 6.15 8.10 4.84
CA PRO A 130 6.19 7.74 6.24
C PRO A 130 7.50 6.98 6.54
N ARG A 131 8.00 7.13 7.77
CA ARG A 131 9.19 6.40 8.26
C ARG A 131 9.01 4.89 8.16
N TYR A 132 7.79 4.41 8.45
CA TYR A 132 7.37 3.02 8.25
C TYR A 132 7.00 2.77 6.79
N SER A 133 8.01 2.76 5.91
CA SER A 133 7.88 2.47 4.49
C SER A 133 8.95 1.50 3.99
N ALA A 134 8.70 0.89 2.81
CA ALA A 134 9.63 -0.03 2.15
C ALA A 134 10.78 0.66 1.40
N ILE A 135 10.84 2.01 1.42
CA ILE A 135 11.92 2.77 0.79
C ILE A 135 13.25 2.37 1.40
N LYS A 136 14.25 2.10 0.55
CA LYS A 136 15.60 1.76 1.02
C LYS A 136 16.42 3.02 1.27
N LEU A 137 16.92 3.16 2.49
CA LEU A 137 17.91 4.16 2.90
C LEU A 137 19.24 3.43 3.13
N GLN A 138 20.27 3.78 2.34
CA GLN A 138 21.60 3.13 2.41
C GLN A 138 21.51 1.59 2.33
N GLY A 139 20.65 1.08 1.44
CA GLY A 139 20.49 -0.36 1.21
C GLY A 139 19.52 -1.09 2.15
N GLN A 140 19.07 -0.47 3.24
CA GLN A 140 18.11 -1.07 4.19
C GLN A 140 16.73 -0.39 4.12
N PRO A 141 15.61 -1.13 4.19
CA PRO A 141 14.27 -0.52 4.25
C PRO A 141 14.09 0.39 5.47
N ALA A 142 13.45 1.55 5.28
CA ALA A 142 13.23 2.57 6.30
C ALA A 142 12.52 1.99 7.53
N TYR A 143 11.48 1.19 7.33
CA TYR A 143 10.75 0.56 8.45
C TYR A 143 11.65 -0.30 9.37
N LYS A 144 12.71 -0.93 8.84
CA LYS A 144 13.63 -1.74 9.65
C LYS A 144 14.47 -0.84 10.56
N ARG A 145 14.98 0.26 10.01
CA ARG A 145 15.78 1.25 10.75
C ARG A 145 14.94 1.97 11.81
N THR A 146 13.70 2.34 11.47
CA THR A 146 12.75 2.94 12.42
C THR A 146 12.48 2.01 13.60
N ARG A 147 12.23 0.72 13.35
CA ARG A 147 12.04 -0.29 14.42
C ARG A 147 13.28 -0.52 15.26
N ALA A 148 14.47 -0.26 14.73
CA ALA A 148 15.73 -0.28 15.48
C ALA A 148 15.95 0.99 16.32
N GLY A 149 15.04 1.97 16.27
CA GLY A 149 15.16 3.24 16.99
C GLY A 149 16.12 4.23 16.35
N GLU A 150 16.54 4.00 15.10
CA GLU A 150 17.46 4.91 14.42
C GLU A 150 16.77 6.22 14.02
N ALA A 151 17.46 7.35 14.25
CA ALA A 151 17.03 8.64 13.75
C ALA A 151 17.21 8.67 12.22
N ILE A 152 16.09 8.51 11.49
CA ILE A 152 16.06 8.59 10.03
C ILE A 152 15.34 9.85 9.56
N THR A 153 15.91 10.48 8.53
CA THR A 153 15.29 11.58 7.79
C THR A 153 14.78 11.04 6.46
N MET A 154 13.52 11.29 6.16
CA MET A 154 12.90 10.90 4.89
C MET A 154 12.97 12.07 3.92
N GLU A 155 13.51 11.84 2.73
CA GLU A 155 13.52 12.85 1.65
C GLU A 155 12.15 12.90 0.95
N ALA A 156 11.69 14.11 0.65
CA ALA A 156 10.48 14.33 -0.11
C ALA A 156 10.62 13.79 -1.54
N ARG A 157 9.52 13.32 -2.11
CA ARG A 157 9.46 12.75 -3.47
C ARG A 157 8.32 13.36 -4.25
N SER A 158 8.52 13.50 -5.55
CA SER A 158 7.46 13.94 -6.45
C SER A 158 6.39 12.87 -6.58
N VAL A 159 5.15 13.28 -6.39
CA VAL A 159 3.93 12.52 -6.62
C VAL A 159 2.92 13.41 -7.31
N THR A 160 1.96 12.83 -8.01
CA THR A 160 0.85 13.57 -8.61
C THR A 160 -0.46 13.01 -8.08
N ILE A 161 -1.34 13.87 -7.59
CA ILE A 161 -2.71 13.50 -7.22
C ILE A 161 -3.65 13.97 -8.33
N TYR A 162 -4.21 13.02 -9.07
CA TYR A 162 -5.06 13.29 -10.23
C TYR A 162 -6.51 13.60 -9.82
N ARG A 163 -7.00 12.95 -8.77
CA ARG A 163 -8.37 13.11 -8.27
C ARG A 163 -8.41 12.98 -6.75
N LEU A 164 -9.17 13.85 -6.11
CA LEU A 164 -9.60 13.77 -4.72
C LEU A 164 -11.08 14.09 -4.67
N GLU A 165 -11.87 13.14 -4.19
CA GLU A 165 -13.31 13.29 -4.06
C GLU A 165 -13.77 12.81 -2.70
N ILE A 166 -14.63 13.60 -2.06
CA ILE A 166 -15.27 13.22 -0.78
C ILE A 166 -16.38 12.23 -1.07
N ILE A 167 -16.27 11.05 -0.48
CA ILE A 167 -17.27 9.97 -0.55
C ILE A 167 -18.20 10.03 0.65
N ASP A 168 -17.66 10.26 1.84
CA ASP A 168 -18.42 10.34 3.08
C ASP A 168 -17.75 11.28 4.08
N TRP A 169 -18.56 11.90 4.93
CA TRP A 169 -18.10 12.73 6.05
C TRP A 169 -18.95 12.47 7.28
N GLN A 170 -18.32 11.88 8.29
CA GLN A 170 -18.90 11.58 9.60
C GLN A 170 -17.91 12.07 10.65
N THR A 171 -18.00 13.36 11.02
CA THR A 171 -17.02 14.02 11.91
C THR A 171 -16.61 13.12 13.09
N PRO A 172 -15.30 12.90 13.33
CA PRO A 172 -14.14 13.49 12.65
C PRO A 172 -13.55 12.57 11.56
N MET A 173 -14.36 11.77 10.88
CA MET A 173 -13.93 10.83 9.84
C MET A 173 -14.31 11.31 8.44
N LEU A 174 -13.33 11.31 7.52
CA LEU A 174 -13.50 11.64 6.10
C LEU A 174 -13.13 10.44 5.24
N THR A 175 -14.02 10.03 4.35
CA THR A 175 -13.70 9.03 3.32
C THR A 175 -13.47 9.72 1.99
N LEU A 176 -12.31 9.45 1.38
CA LEU A 176 -11.90 9.99 0.09
C LEU A 176 -11.76 8.88 -0.96
N ALA A 177 -12.18 9.17 -2.19
CA ALA A 177 -11.72 8.48 -3.39
C ALA A 177 -10.54 9.26 -3.99
N ILE A 178 -9.44 8.55 -4.25
CA ILE A 178 -8.14 9.13 -4.59
C ILE A 178 -7.59 8.42 -5.83
N GLU A 179 -7.20 9.19 -6.85
CA GLU A 179 -6.42 8.68 -7.97
C GLU A 179 -5.07 9.39 -7.99
N CYS A 180 -3.97 8.64 -8.03
CA CYS A 180 -2.63 9.20 -7.86
C CYS A 180 -1.55 8.43 -8.63
N SER A 181 -0.38 9.06 -8.78
CA SER A 181 0.79 8.45 -9.40
C SER A 181 1.36 7.31 -8.53
N LYS A 182 2.23 6.49 -9.12
CA LYS A 182 3.04 5.54 -8.35
C LYS A 182 3.82 6.25 -7.22
N GLY A 183 4.07 5.52 -6.14
CA GLY A 183 4.87 6.01 -5.02
C GLY A 183 4.14 6.95 -4.06
N THR A 184 2.90 7.35 -4.35
CA THR A 184 2.06 8.12 -3.43
C THR A 184 1.72 7.30 -2.18
N TYR A 185 1.97 7.87 -1.01
CA TYR A 185 1.58 7.32 0.28
C TYR A 185 0.29 7.99 0.74
N ILE A 186 -0.80 7.22 0.74
CA ILE A 186 -2.10 7.69 1.25
C ILE A 186 -2.03 8.05 2.74
N ARG A 187 -1.16 7.35 3.49
CA ARG A 187 -0.86 7.67 4.89
C ARG A 187 -0.24 9.06 5.07
N SER A 188 0.71 9.44 4.19
CA SER A 188 1.27 10.79 4.21
C SER A 188 0.22 11.83 3.80
N LEU A 189 -0.59 11.56 2.77
CA LEU A 189 -1.70 12.45 2.40
C LEU A 189 -2.67 12.68 3.58
N ALA A 190 -3.01 11.62 4.31
CA ALA A 190 -3.86 11.71 5.50
C ALA A 190 -3.23 12.56 6.60
N TYR A 191 -1.93 12.36 6.87
CA TYR A 191 -1.18 13.15 7.82
C TYR A 191 -1.13 14.64 7.42
N ASP A 192 -0.72 14.93 6.19
CA ASP A 192 -0.55 16.28 5.68
C ASP A 192 -1.89 17.06 5.64
N LEU A 193 -2.99 16.38 5.28
CA LEU A 193 -4.33 16.97 5.35
C LEU A 193 -4.73 17.28 6.79
N GLY A 194 -4.42 16.39 7.73
CA GLY A 194 -4.60 16.61 9.17
C GLY A 194 -3.85 17.85 9.67
N GLU A 195 -2.57 17.97 9.32
CA GLU A 195 -1.73 19.13 9.71
C GLU A 195 -2.28 20.46 9.17
N GLN A 196 -2.81 20.47 7.95
CA GLN A 196 -3.39 21.68 7.36
C GLN A 196 -4.78 22.02 7.94
N SER A 197 -5.52 21.03 8.44
CA SER A 197 -6.84 21.23 9.03
C SER A 197 -6.84 21.69 10.50
N GLY A 198 -5.69 21.60 11.18
CA GLY A 198 -5.52 21.96 12.60
C GLY A 198 -5.37 20.77 13.53
#